data_AF-A0A6L7SSZ2-F1
#
_entry.id   AF-A0A6L7SSZ2-F1
#
_cell.length_a   1.000
_cell.length_b   1.000
_cell.length_c   1.000
_cell.angle_alpha   90.00
_cell.angle_beta   90.00
_cell.angle_gamma   90.00
#
_symmetry.space_group_name_H-M   'P 1'
#
loop_
_entity.id
_entity.type
_entity.pdbx_description
1 polymer ?
#
loop_
_entity_poly.entity_id
_entity_poly.type
_entity_poly.pdbx_seq_one_letter_code
_entity_poly.pdbx_strand_id
1 'polypeptide(L)'
;PLFRGLDIHPHWDWSVKYPVVRLSFGGDVDTPEDIESHVLNQLYKIELAFDLKSLPPVTDSPNRLRSILTRLHQTTGKQAVVLVDEYDKPVLDVLEDSEKARANRNCLREIYSILKSSEKHMRVEEL
;
A
#
# COMPACT_ATOMS: atom_id res chain seq x y z
N PRO A 1 -6.11 4.21 -26.12
CA PRO A 1 -5.57 4.86 -24.91
C PRO A 1 -6.71 5.17 -23.93
N LEU A 2 -6.48 4.98 -22.63
CA LEU A 2 -7.42 5.42 -21.58
C LEU A 2 -7.63 6.95 -21.68
N PHE A 3 -8.83 7.43 -21.36
CA PHE A 3 -9.19 8.86 -21.27
C PHE A 3 -9.11 9.71 -22.56
N ARG A 4 -8.98 9.12 -23.76
CA ARG A 4 -9.03 9.87 -25.03
C ARG A 4 -10.40 10.53 -25.22
N GLY A 5 -10.41 11.85 -25.41
CA GLY A 5 -11.65 12.64 -25.59
C GLY A 5 -12.12 13.39 -24.34
N LEU A 6 -11.40 13.28 -23.23
CA LEU A 6 -11.60 14.09 -22.03
C LEU A 6 -10.60 15.24 -21.96
N ASP A 7 -10.97 16.32 -21.29
CA ASP A 7 -10.14 17.53 -21.14
C ASP A 7 -8.79 17.28 -20.46
N ILE A 8 -8.66 16.21 -19.66
CA ILE A 8 -7.40 15.84 -19.02
C ILE A 8 -6.35 15.29 -20.00
N HIS A 9 -6.78 14.74 -21.15
CA HIS A 9 -5.90 14.03 -22.08
C HIS A 9 -4.75 14.89 -22.65
N PRO A 10 -4.96 16.13 -23.14
CA PRO A 10 -3.85 16.97 -23.62
C PRO A 10 -3.00 17.59 -22.49
N HIS A 11 -3.54 17.65 -21.26
CA HIS A 11 -2.87 18.29 -20.13
C HIS A 11 -1.99 17.34 -19.29
N TRP A 12 -2.00 16.04 -19.63
CA TRP A 12 -1.25 15.02 -18.91
C TRP A 12 -0.16 14.38 -19.77
N ASP A 13 1.04 14.25 -19.23
CA ASP A 13 2.12 13.50 -19.87
C ASP A 13 1.99 11.99 -19.59
N TRP A 14 1.28 11.30 -20.48
CA TRP A 14 1.07 9.85 -20.43
C TRP A 14 2.35 9.01 -20.60
N SER A 15 3.48 9.62 -20.95
CA SER A 15 4.77 8.92 -21.04
C SER A 15 5.40 8.67 -19.66
N VAL A 16 5.00 9.43 -18.64
CA VAL A 16 5.51 9.29 -17.27
C VAL A 16 4.89 8.06 -16.61
N LYS A 17 5.74 7.10 -16.25
CA LYS A 17 5.35 5.92 -15.48
C LYS A 17 5.80 6.05 -14.04
N TYR A 18 4.85 5.92 -13.13
CA TYR A 18 5.11 5.83 -11.69
C TYR A 18 5.06 4.36 -11.25
N PRO A 19 5.95 3.92 -10.35
CA PRO A 19 5.80 2.60 -9.75
C PRO A 19 4.55 2.61 -8.86
N VAL A 20 3.64 1.67 -9.09
CA VAL A 20 2.38 1.56 -8.32
C VAL A 20 2.47 0.36 -7.38
N VAL A 21 2.21 0.60 -6.11
CA VAL A 21 2.08 -0.41 -5.06
C VAL A 21 0.61 -0.49 -4.69
N ARG A 22 -0.05 -1.59 -5.03
CA ARG A 22 -1.46 -1.82 -4.69
C ARG A 22 -1.55 -2.74 -3.48
N LEU A 23 -2.26 -2.29 -2.46
CA LEU A 23 -2.69 -3.09 -1.32
C LEU A 23 -4.22 -3.22 -1.38
N SER A 24 -4.76 -4.39 -1.11
CA SER A 24 -6.19 -4.63 -1.01
C SER A 24 -6.46 -5.42 0.26
N PHE A 25 -7.48 -5.04 1.02
CA PHE A 25 -7.92 -5.79 2.19
C PHE A 25 -9.08 -6.74 1.86
N GLY A 26 -9.24 -7.11 0.58
CA GLY A 26 -10.18 -8.13 0.17
C GLY A 26 -9.79 -9.52 0.66
N GLY A 27 -10.75 -10.22 1.26
CA GLY A 27 -10.60 -11.55 1.85
C GLY A 27 -11.11 -11.58 3.28
N ASP A 28 -10.90 -12.69 3.97
CA ASP A 28 -11.22 -12.84 5.39
C ASP A 28 -10.03 -12.31 6.21
N VAL A 29 -10.17 -11.11 6.79
CA VAL A 29 -9.12 -10.39 7.55
C VAL A 29 -9.72 -9.84 8.85
N ASP A 30 -10.10 -10.76 9.72
CA ASP A 30 -10.89 -10.45 10.92
C ASP A 30 -10.03 -10.09 12.13
N THR A 31 -8.75 -10.44 12.12
CA THR A 31 -7.82 -10.20 13.23
C THR A 31 -6.61 -9.35 12.81
N PRO A 32 -5.93 -8.68 13.75
CA PRO A 32 -4.68 -7.97 13.47
C PRO A 32 -3.62 -8.87 12.83
N GLU A 33 -3.54 -10.13 13.26
CA GLU A 33 -2.60 -11.12 12.73
C GLU A 33 -2.91 -11.50 11.28
N ASP A 34 -4.20 -11.59 10.93
CA ASP A 34 -4.64 -11.82 9.55
C ASP A 34 -4.32 -10.61 8.66
N ILE A 35 -4.60 -9.40 9.14
CA ILE A 35 -4.26 -8.14 8.46
C ILE A 35 -2.76 -8.09 8.18
N GLU A 36 -1.94 -8.32 9.19
CA GLU A 36 -0.49 -8.26 9.09
C GLU A 36 0.05 -9.30 8.08
N SER A 37 -0.41 -10.55 8.20
CA SER A 37 -0.03 -11.64 7.31
C SER A 37 -0.47 -11.38 5.87
N HIS A 38 -1.67 -10.86 5.68
CA HIS A 38 -2.23 -10.51 4.37
C HIS A 38 -1.42 -9.40 3.70
N VAL A 39 -1.07 -8.34 4.43
CA VAL A 39 -0.24 -7.25 3.90
C VAL A 39 1.17 -7.76 3.59
N LEU A 40 1.81 -8.52 4.48
CA LEU A 40 3.13 -9.11 4.22
C LEU A 40 3.15 -9.96 2.94
N ASN A 41 2.12 -10.78 2.73
CA ASN A 41 1.98 -11.57 1.52
C ASN A 41 1.86 -10.71 0.25
N GLN A 42 1.14 -9.59 0.31
CA GLN A 42 1.05 -8.65 -0.80
C GLN A 42 2.38 -7.95 -1.06
N LEU A 43 3.07 -7.50 -0.01
CA LEU A 43 4.38 -6.87 -0.10
C LEU A 43 5.43 -7.81 -0.71
N TYR A 44 5.40 -9.09 -0.34
CA TYR A 44 6.25 -10.10 -0.95
C TYR A 44 6.01 -10.24 -2.46
N LYS A 45 4.75 -10.27 -2.90
CA LYS A 45 4.42 -10.30 -4.35
C LYS A 45 4.92 -9.05 -5.07
N ILE A 46 4.84 -7.88 -4.44
CA ILE A 46 5.34 -6.62 -4.99
C ILE A 46 6.87 -6.67 -5.15
N GLU A 47 7.58 -7.19 -4.16
CA GLU A 47 9.04 -7.35 -4.24
C GLU A 47 9.46 -8.21 -5.42
N LEU A 48 8.77 -9.32 -5.63
CA LEU A 48 8.99 -10.19 -6.79
C LEU A 48 8.69 -9.45 -8.11
N ALA A 49 7.58 -8.72 -8.17
CA ALA A 49 7.16 -8.01 -9.38
C ALA A 49 8.15 -6.90 -9.81
N PHE A 50 8.82 -6.26 -8.85
CA PHE A 50 9.79 -5.20 -9.09
C PHE A 50 11.27 -5.66 -9.02
N ASP A 51 11.52 -6.98 -8.89
CA ASP A 51 12.86 -7.57 -8.72
C ASP A 51 13.68 -6.88 -7.61
N LEU A 52 13.03 -6.58 -6.47
CA LEU A 52 13.66 -5.86 -5.36
C LEU A 52 14.56 -6.80 -4.56
N LYS A 53 15.87 -6.74 -4.82
CA LYS A 53 16.88 -7.55 -4.12
C LYS A 53 17.39 -6.88 -2.85
N SER A 54 17.80 -7.73 -1.89
CA SER A 54 18.55 -7.33 -0.69
C SER A 54 17.86 -6.25 0.14
N LEU A 55 16.56 -6.45 0.43
CA LEU A 55 15.87 -5.63 1.42
C LEU A 55 16.33 -5.99 2.84
N PRO A 56 16.27 -5.05 3.80
CA PRO A 56 16.56 -5.34 5.19
C PRO A 56 15.69 -6.48 5.73
N PRO A 57 16.19 -7.31 6.66
CA PRO A 57 15.44 -8.42 7.25
C PRO A 57 14.44 -7.91 8.29
N VAL A 58 13.44 -7.17 7.85
CA VAL A 58 12.31 -6.72 8.67
C VAL A 58 11.14 -7.68 8.49
N THR A 59 10.46 -7.95 9.60
CA THR A 59 9.38 -8.95 9.67
C THR A 59 7.99 -8.33 9.72
N ASP A 60 7.88 -7.08 10.17
CA ASP A 60 6.60 -6.37 10.25
C ASP A 60 6.26 -5.66 8.92
N SER A 61 4.97 -5.67 8.59
CA SER A 61 4.42 -5.11 7.36
C SER A 61 4.68 -3.60 7.21
N PRO A 62 4.61 -2.77 8.26
CA PRO A 62 4.90 -1.35 8.13
C PRO A 62 6.36 -1.08 7.72
N ASN A 63 7.35 -1.66 8.41
CA ASN A 63 8.76 -1.46 8.07
C ASN A 63 9.12 -2.07 6.71
N ARG A 64 8.46 -3.17 6.32
CA ARG A 64 8.65 -3.80 5.02
C ARG A 64 8.17 -2.90 3.88
N LEU A 65 6.98 -2.32 4.03
CA LEU A 65 6.44 -1.34 3.10
C LEU A 65 7.37 -0.13 2.94
N ARG A 66 7.88 0.43 4.06
CA ARG A 66 8.87 1.52 4.00
C ARG A 66 10.10 1.17 3.16
N SER A 67 10.60 -0.05 3.35
CA SER A 67 11.80 -0.54 2.66
C SER A 67 11.55 -0.68 1.15
N ILE A 68 10.38 -1.21 0.77
CA ILE A 68 9.94 -1.29 -0.63
C ILE A 68 9.84 0.09 -1.26
N LEU A 69 9.12 1.03 -0.63
CA LEU A 69 8.93 2.39 -1.16
C LEU A 69 10.26 3.13 -1.34
N THR A 70 11.14 3.01 -0.35
CA THR A 70 12.49 3.60 -0.41
C THR A 70 13.28 3.00 -1.57
N ARG A 71 13.24 1.68 -1.75
CA ARG A 71 13.97 1.02 -2.84
C ARG A 71 13.40 1.38 -4.21
N LEU A 72 12.08 1.40 -4.36
CA LEU A 72 11.43 1.83 -5.61
C LEU A 72 11.82 3.25 -5.98
N HIS A 73 11.89 4.15 -5.00
CA HIS A 73 12.35 5.51 -5.24
C HIS A 73 13.80 5.56 -5.71
N GLN A 74 14.69 4.78 -5.08
CA GLN A 74 16.10 4.71 -5.46
C GLN A 74 16.31 4.11 -6.87
N THR A 75 15.53 3.10 -7.26
CA THR A 75 15.71 2.43 -8.55
C THR A 75 15.05 3.16 -9.72
N THR A 76 13.90 3.79 -9.49
CA THR A 76 13.13 4.47 -10.54
C THR A 76 13.36 5.97 -10.60
N GLY A 77 13.90 6.58 -9.53
CA GLY A 77 13.99 8.02 -9.37
C GLY A 77 12.63 8.72 -9.22
N LYS A 78 11.54 7.96 -9.06
CA LYS A 78 10.16 8.46 -8.94
C LYS A 78 9.58 8.06 -7.59
N GLN A 79 8.68 8.89 -7.07
CA GLN A 79 7.90 8.50 -5.90
C GLN A 79 6.93 7.39 -6.30
N ALA A 80 6.81 6.34 -5.48
CA ALA A 80 5.81 5.31 -5.72
C ALA A 80 4.39 5.84 -5.44
N VAL A 81 3.39 5.35 -6.16
CA VAL A 81 1.98 5.60 -5.86
C VAL A 81 1.47 4.41 -5.06
N VAL A 82 0.96 4.63 -3.84
CA VAL A 82 0.28 3.57 -3.09
C VAL A 82 -1.22 3.71 -3.26
N LEU A 83 -1.83 2.63 -3.75
CA LEU A 83 -3.28 2.48 -3.85
C LEU A 83 -3.74 1.47 -2.81
N VAL A 84 -4.70 1.85 -2.00
CA VAL A 84 -5.29 0.98 -0.98
C VAL A 84 -6.75 0.75 -1.33
N ASP A 85 -7.12 -0.51 -1.56
CA ASP A 85 -8.47 -0.94 -1.89
C ASP A 85 -9.12 -1.60 -0.67
N GLU A 86 -10.43 -1.43 -0.49
CA GLU A 86 -11.20 -1.92 0.67
C GLU A 86 -10.55 -1.53 2.03
N TYR A 87 -10.02 -0.31 2.14
CA TYR A 87 -9.18 0.13 3.27
C TYR A 87 -9.85 0.02 4.66
N ASP A 88 -11.18 0.07 4.72
CA ASP A 88 -11.98 0.00 5.95
C ASP A 88 -12.56 -1.39 6.23
N LYS A 89 -12.51 -2.30 5.25
CA LYS A 89 -13.09 -3.64 5.33
C LYS A 89 -12.71 -4.42 6.60
N PRO A 90 -11.43 -4.48 7.02
CA PRO A 90 -11.07 -5.22 8.24
C PRO A 90 -11.72 -4.66 9.51
N VAL A 91 -12.15 -3.39 9.52
CA VAL A 91 -12.89 -2.81 10.64
C VAL A 91 -14.39 -3.02 10.48
N LEU A 92 -14.90 -2.93 9.25
CA LEU A 92 -16.32 -3.10 8.94
C LEU A 92 -16.81 -4.54 9.16
N ASP A 93 -16.00 -5.53 8.80
CA ASP A 93 -16.38 -6.96 8.89
C ASP A 93 -16.56 -7.42 10.35
N VAL A 94 -15.87 -6.78 11.29
CA VAL A 94 -15.96 -7.06 12.73
C VAL A 94 -16.61 -5.93 13.53
N LEU A 95 -17.37 -5.04 12.88
CA LEU A 95 -17.88 -3.80 13.50
C LEU A 95 -18.77 -4.04 14.74
N GLU A 96 -19.46 -5.18 14.80
CA GLU A 96 -20.29 -5.56 15.95
C GLU A 96 -19.46 -5.93 17.20
N ASP A 97 -18.21 -6.35 17.00
CA ASP A 97 -17.25 -6.64 18.07
C ASP A 97 -16.34 -5.43 18.27
N SER A 98 -16.71 -4.57 19.21
CA SER A 98 -15.99 -3.32 19.48
C SER A 98 -14.51 -3.52 19.86
N GLU A 99 -14.15 -4.65 20.45
CA GLU A 99 -12.77 -4.95 20.84
C GLU A 99 -11.96 -5.31 19.60
N LYS A 100 -12.46 -6.22 18.76
CA LYS A 100 -11.82 -6.58 17.48
C LYS A 100 -11.75 -5.40 16.53
N ALA A 101 -12.83 -4.64 16.36
CA ALA A 101 -12.84 -3.45 15.52
C ALA A 101 -11.78 -2.43 15.97
N ARG A 102 -11.59 -2.24 17.27
CA ARG A 102 -10.54 -1.39 17.82
C ARG A 102 -9.13 -1.95 17.57
N ALA A 103 -8.95 -3.25 17.72
CA ALA A 103 -7.67 -3.92 17.46
C ALA A 103 -7.28 -3.79 15.98
N ASN A 104 -8.20 -4.09 15.06
CA ASN A 104 -7.99 -3.97 13.62
C ASN A 104 -7.71 -2.53 13.21
N ARG A 105 -8.46 -1.57 13.75
CA ARG A 105 -8.21 -0.14 13.53
C ARG A 105 -6.81 0.29 13.98
N ASN A 106 -6.33 -0.23 15.12
CA ASN A 106 -4.99 0.07 15.62
C ASN A 106 -3.91 -0.50 14.71
N CYS A 107 -4.07 -1.74 14.25
CA CYS A 107 -3.16 -2.38 13.30
C CYS A 107 -3.08 -1.59 11.97
N LEU A 108 -4.22 -1.28 11.36
CA LEU A 108 -4.28 -0.47 10.13
C LEU A 108 -3.62 0.90 10.31
N ARG A 109 -3.84 1.55 11.46
CA ARG A 109 -3.22 2.84 11.78
C ARG A 109 -1.69 2.76 11.79
N GLU A 110 -1.10 1.65 12.26
CA GLU A 110 0.36 1.48 12.26
C GLU A 110 0.90 1.36 10.82
N ILE A 111 0.21 0.61 9.97
CA ILE A 111 0.53 0.47 8.54
C ILE A 111 0.46 1.83 7.84
N TYR A 112 -0.64 2.58 8.04
CA TYR A 112 -0.83 3.89 7.42
C TYR A 112 0.08 4.98 8.00
N SER A 113 0.52 4.86 9.25
CA SER A 113 1.50 5.77 9.83
C SER A 113 2.82 5.77 9.03
N ILE A 114 3.22 4.60 8.53
CA ILE A 114 4.39 4.51 7.65
C ILE A 114 4.18 5.24 6.33
N LEU A 115 3.00 5.14 5.72
CA LEU A 115 2.67 5.88 4.50
C LEU A 115 2.89 7.38 4.70
N LYS A 116 2.37 7.93 5.80
CA LYS A 116 2.54 9.33 6.16
C LYS A 116 4.01 9.70 6.43
N SER A 117 4.76 8.83 7.12
CA SER A 117 6.19 9.07 7.37
C SER A 117 7.05 9.01 6.09
N SER A 118 6.56 8.29 5.07
CA SER A 118 7.25 8.03 3.80
C SER A 118 6.86 8.99 2.68
N GLU A 119 6.15 10.09 2.97
CA GLU A 119 5.72 11.11 1.99
C GLU A 119 6.88 11.65 1.12
N LYS A 120 8.12 11.66 1.64
CA LYS A 120 9.29 12.05 0.85
C LYS A 120 9.63 11.08 -0.29
N HIS A 121 9.13 9.85 -0.25
CA HIS A 121 9.44 8.77 -1.19
C HIS A 121 8.20 8.23 -1.94
N MET A 122 7.01 8.77 -1.68
CA MET A 122 5.74 8.22 -2.15
C MET A 122 4.67 9.30 -2.32
N ARG A 123 3.72 9.07 -3.24
CA ARG A 123 2.45 9.78 -3.38
C ARG A 123 1.30 8.84 -2.97
N VAL A 124 0.34 9.33 -2.20
CA VAL A 124 -0.84 8.57 -1.76
C VAL A 124 -2.05 9.09 -2.53
N GLU A 125 -2.82 8.18 -3.13
CA GLU A 125 -4.11 8.49 -3.77
C GLU A 125 -5.16 7.57 -3.15
N GLU A 126 -6.19 8.15 -2.53
CA GLU A 126 -7.38 7.41 -2.05
C GLU A 126 -8.33 7.24 -3.24
N LEU A 127 -8.76 6.00 -3.53
CA LEU A 127 -9.68 5.65 -4.62
C LEU A 127 -11.13 5.54 -4.14
#